data_AF-W7V1U9-F1
#
_entry.id   AF-W7V1U9-F1
#
_cell.length_a   1.000
_cell.length_b   1.000
_cell.length_c   1.000
_cell.angle_alpha   90.00
_cell.angle_beta   90.00
_cell.angle_gamma   90.00
#
_symmetry.space_group_name_H-M   'P 1'
#
loop_
_entity.id
_entity.type
_entity.pdbx_description
1 polymer ?
#
loop_
_entity_poly.entity_id
_entity_poly.type
_entity_poly.pdbx_seq_one_letter_code
_entity_poly.pdbx_strand_id
1 'polypeptide(L)'
;MTSKELTELMQESPVACHKALVKEYGRYVYAIVYNKLRSCGTNEDIEECVSDVFAALFMKCKFDISSENDLKYLISTIAKRKAIDSFRSLCAQANHITDTDDDDMHELVSDFSVDEHVDRSELRRVLLNKIEELGEPDSTILIQKFYYNRNSKEIAESVSMTAMAVRARCSRAMNKLRAKLVEVGITR
;
A
#
# COMPACT_ATOMS: atom_id res chain seq x y z
N MET A 1 -20.03 -9.90 2.20
CA MET A 1 -20.82 -9.62 0.97
C MET A 1 -20.19 -10.39 -0.18
N THR A 2 -20.95 -11.27 -0.83
CA THR A 2 -20.48 -12.05 -1.99
C THR A 2 -20.77 -11.33 -3.32
N SER A 3 -20.08 -11.70 -4.40
CA SER A 3 -20.32 -11.14 -5.74
C SER A 3 -21.76 -11.38 -6.22
N LYS A 4 -22.39 -12.48 -5.77
CA LYS A 4 -23.78 -12.81 -6.08
C LYS A 4 -24.77 -11.87 -5.37
N GLU A 5 -24.59 -11.67 -4.06
CA GLU A 5 -25.39 -10.71 -3.26
C GLU A 5 -25.27 -9.28 -3.83
N LEU A 6 -24.08 -8.91 -4.31
CA LEU A 6 -23.84 -7.59 -4.91
C LEU A 6 -24.60 -7.42 -6.24
N THR A 7 -24.63 -8.46 -7.08
CA THR A 7 -25.34 -8.45 -8.36
C THR A 7 -26.83 -8.29 -8.17
N GLU A 8 -27.42 -9.07 -7.25
CA GLU A 8 -28.84 -9.02 -6.92
C GLU A 8 -29.23 -7.62 -6.41
N LEU A 9 -28.44 -7.06 -5.49
CA LEU A 9 -28.69 -5.73 -4.92
C LEU A 9 -28.52 -4.61 -5.96
N MET A 10 -27.60 -4.76 -6.92
CA MET A 10 -27.42 -3.80 -8.01
C MET A 10 -28.62 -3.79 -8.98
N GLN A 11 -29.25 -4.94 -9.22
CA GLN A 11 -30.45 -5.04 -10.05
C GLN A 11 -31.69 -4.43 -9.37
N GLU A 12 -31.81 -4.59 -8.05
CA GLU A 12 -32.92 -4.01 -7.30
C GLU A 12 -32.78 -2.49 -7.11
N SER A 13 -31.59 -2.02 -6.68
CA SER A 13 -31.35 -0.60 -6.46
C SER A 13 -29.84 -0.28 -6.47
N PRO A 14 -29.35 0.42 -7.52
CA PRO A 14 -27.96 0.86 -7.57
C PRO A 14 -27.54 1.70 -6.35
N VAL A 15 -28.45 2.52 -5.83
CA VAL A 15 -28.21 3.36 -4.65
C VAL A 15 -28.03 2.51 -3.39
N ALA A 16 -28.85 1.48 -3.19
CA ALA A 16 -28.72 0.57 -2.05
C ALA A 16 -27.41 -0.23 -2.13
N CYS A 17 -27.04 -0.69 -3.32
CA CYS A 17 -25.78 -1.39 -3.57
C CYS A 17 -24.56 -0.51 -3.22
N HIS A 18 -24.53 0.73 -3.72
CA HIS A 18 -23.45 1.68 -3.40
C HIS A 18 -23.33 1.94 -1.90
N LYS A 19 -24.47 2.13 -1.21
CA LYS A 19 -24.48 2.34 0.24
C LYS A 19 -23.96 1.13 1.01
N ALA A 20 -24.31 -0.08 0.58
CA ALA A 20 -23.81 -1.31 1.18
C ALA A 20 -22.29 -1.46 1.02
N LEU A 21 -21.76 -1.18 -0.18
CA LEU A 21 -20.31 -1.20 -0.45
C LEU A 21 -19.54 -0.22 0.43
N VAL A 22 -20.01 1.02 0.56
CA VAL A 22 -19.35 2.03 1.41
C VAL A 22 -19.41 1.62 2.88
N LYS A 23 -20.55 1.10 3.35
CA LYS A 23 -20.71 0.66 4.73
C LYS A 23 -19.76 -0.50 5.07
N GLU A 24 -19.65 -1.48 4.19
CA GLU A 24 -18.86 -2.69 4.42
C GLU A 24 -17.35 -2.43 4.27
N TYR A 25 -16.96 -1.73 3.20
CA TYR A 25 -15.56 -1.58 2.81
C TYR A 25 -14.97 -0.20 3.10
N GLY A 26 -15.74 0.76 3.60
CA GLY A 26 -15.28 2.13 3.84
C GLY A 26 -14.04 2.20 4.73
N ARG A 27 -14.04 1.47 5.86
CA ARG A 27 -12.87 1.39 6.76
C ARG A 27 -11.66 0.72 6.09
N TYR A 28 -11.90 -0.27 5.25
CA TYR A 28 -10.84 -1.00 4.55
C TYR A 28 -10.17 -0.11 3.49
N VAL A 29 -10.97 0.56 2.66
CA VAL A 29 -10.50 1.52 1.65
C VAL A 29 -9.77 2.68 2.32
N TYR A 30 -10.36 3.27 3.37
CA TYR A 30 -9.74 4.36 4.12
C TYR A 30 -8.37 3.95 4.67
N ALA A 31 -8.25 2.74 5.24
CA ALA A 31 -6.97 2.26 5.75
C ALA A 31 -5.90 2.14 4.65
N ILE A 32 -6.25 1.69 3.45
CA ILE A 32 -5.31 1.59 2.32
C ILE A 32 -4.84 2.99 1.90
N VAL A 33 -5.78 3.91 1.68
CA VAL A 33 -5.50 5.28 1.23
C VAL A 33 -4.70 6.03 2.29
N TYR A 34 -5.15 6.00 3.55
CA TYR A 34 -4.48 6.64 4.68
C TYR A 34 -3.03 6.17 4.81
N ASN A 35 -2.78 4.86 4.77
CA ASN A 35 -1.42 4.34 4.92
C ASN A 35 -0.47 4.82 3.81
N LYS A 36 -0.98 5.10 2.61
CA LYS A 36 -0.16 5.61 1.51
C LYS A 36 0.01 7.13 1.57
N LEU A 37 -1.03 7.88 1.94
CA LEU A 37 -1.06 9.34 1.86
C LEU A 37 -0.70 10.07 3.15
N ARG A 38 -0.75 9.44 4.33
CA ARG A 38 -0.52 10.10 5.64
C ARG A 38 0.79 10.88 5.78
N SER A 39 1.79 10.59 4.95
CA SER A 39 3.10 11.24 4.98
C SER A 39 3.20 12.47 4.09
N CYS A 40 2.25 12.69 3.17
CA CYS A 40 2.32 13.77 2.18
C CYS A 40 0.99 14.51 1.95
N GLY A 41 -0.16 13.91 2.31
CA GLY A 41 -1.49 14.46 2.09
C GLY A 41 -2.18 14.89 3.39
N THR A 42 -3.14 15.79 3.23
CA THR A 42 -4.08 16.23 4.27
C THR A 42 -5.19 15.21 4.49
N ASN A 43 -6.04 15.43 5.49
CA ASN A 43 -7.22 14.58 5.69
C ASN A 43 -8.21 14.74 4.52
N GLU A 44 -8.30 15.94 3.96
CA GLU A 44 -9.13 16.26 2.81
C GLU A 44 -8.65 15.47 1.56
N ASP A 45 -7.34 15.42 1.31
CA ASP A 45 -6.77 14.63 0.19
C ASP A 45 -7.08 13.12 0.35
N ILE A 46 -7.05 12.62 1.59
CA ILE A 46 -7.38 11.23 1.90
C ILE A 46 -8.87 10.96 1.63
N GLU A 47 -9.76 11.84 2.08
CA GLU A 47 -11.20 11.71 1.87
C GLU A 47 -11.59 11.81 0.39
N GLU A 48 -10.94 12.69 -0.37
CA GLU A 48 -11.08 12.80 -1.81
C GLU A 48 -10.67 11.49 -2.50
N CYS A 49 -9.48 10.98 -2.19
CA CYS A 49 -8.98 9.73 -2.78
C CYS A 49 -9.89 8.53 -2.45
N VAL A 50 -10.42 8.45 -1.22
CA VAL A 50 -11.41 7.43 -0.84
C VAL A 50 -12.69 7.55 -1.68
N SER A 51 -13.18 8.76 -1.91
CA SER A 51 -14.35 9.01 -2.75
C SER A 51 -14.11 8.57 -4.19
N ASP A 52 -12.92 8.85 -4.71
CA ASP A 52 -12.44 8.46 -6.03
C ASP A 52 -12.37 6.94 -6.22
N VAL A 53 -11.97 6.21 -5.17
CA VAL A 53 -11.97 4.74 -5.16
C VAL A 53 -13.39 4.19 -5.28
N PHE A 54 -14.33 4.71 -4.50
CA PHE A 54 -15.72 4.26 -4.57
C PHE A 54 -16.38 4.64 -5.89
N ALA A 55 -16.10 5.82 -6.43
CA ALA A 55 -16.58 6.22 -7.76
C ALA A 55 -16.09 5.25 -8.85
N ALA A 56 -14.79 4.89 -8.82
CA ALA A 56 -14.23 3.90 -9.73
C ALA A 56 -14.82 2.50 -9.54
N LEU A 57 -15.06 2.10 -8.29
CA LEU A 57 -15.70 0.83 -7.96
C LEU A 57 -17.13 0.75 -8.49
N PHE A 58 -17.93 1.80 -8.32
CA PHE A 58 -19.31 1.85 -8.81
C PHE A 58 -19.37 1.77 -10.33
N MET A 59 -18.45 2.45 -11.02
CA MET A 59 -18.32 2.32 -12.47
C MET A 59 -17.97 0.88 -12.86
N LYS A 60 -17.00 0.25 -12.18
CA LYS A 60 -16.63 -1.16 -12.41
C LYS A 60 -17.81 -2.11 -12.20
N CYS A 61 -18.52 -2.00 -11.08
CA CYS A 61 -19.69 -2.82 -10.78
C CYS A 61 -20.85 -2.62 -11.77
N LYS A 62 -20.95 -1.47 -12.43
CA LYS A 62 -21.97 -1.25 -13.46
C LYS A 62 -21.70 -2.05 -14.76
N PHE A 63 -20.43 -2.28 -15.08
CA PHE A 63 -20.03 -2.86 -16.38
C PHE A 63 -19.58 -4.33 -16.28
N ASP A 64 -19.11 -4.78 -15.11
CA ASP A 64 -18.60 -6.14 -14.94
C ASP A 64 -18.76 -6.61 -13.49
N ILE A 65 -19.74 -7.48 -13.25
CA ILE A 65 -19.96 -8.18 -11.96
C ILE A 65 -19.65 -9.68 -12.12
N SER A 66 -19.09 -10.07 -13.25
CA SER A 66 -19.15 -11.45 -13.76
C SER A 66 -18.05 -12.36 -13.24
N SER A 67 -17.18 -11.88 -12.34
CA SER A 67 -16.06 -12.68 -11.85
C SER A 67 -16.26 -13.08 -10.39
N GLU A 68 -16.15 -14.39 -10.14
CA GLU A 68 -15.98 -15.02 -8.83
C GLU A 68 -14.69 -14.57 -8.10
N ASN A 69 -13.95 -13.61 -8.66
CA ASN A 69 -12.79 -13.02 -8.02
C ASN A 69 -13.22 -12.27 -6.75
N ASP A 70 -12.50 -12.52 -5.67
CA ASP A 70 -12.74 -11.94 -4.35
C ASP A 70 -12.95 -10.41 -4.46
N LEU A 71 -14.16 -9.94 -4.16
CA LEU A 71 -14.54 -8.53 -4.21
C LEU A 71 -13.55 -7.66 -3.42
N LYS A 72 -13.00 -8.21 -2.33
CA LYS A 72 -11.98 -7.54 -1.53
C LYS A 72 -10.68 -7.34 -2.30
N TYR A 73 -10.26 -8.31 -3.11
CA TYR A 73 -9.09 -8.18 -4.00
C TYR A 73 -9.29 -7.07 -5.03
N LEU A 74 -10.45 -7.03 -5.69
CA LEU A 74 -10.79 -5.97 -6.65
C LEU A 74 -10.73 -4.57 -5.99
N ILE A 75 -11.40 -4.42 -4.85
CA ILE A 75 -11.40 -3.16 -4.08
C ILE A 75 -9.99 -2.77 -3.68
N SER A 76 -9.19 -3.73 -3.18
CA SER A 76 -7.81 -3.46 -2.78
C SER A 76 -6.95 -2.98 -3.94
N THR A 77 -7.16 -3.53 -5.14
CA THR A 77 -6.42 -3.17 -6.35
C THR A 77 -6.75 -1.76 -6.79
N ILE A 78 -8.04 -1.40 -6.83
CA ILE A 78 -8.47 -0.05 -7.18
C ILE A 78 -7.95 0.95 -6.15
N ALA A 79 -8.11 0.66 -4.85
CA ALA A 79 -7.66 1.51 -3.76
C ALA A 79 -6.15 1.79 -3.80
N LYS A 80 -5.33 0.74 -3.97
CA LYS A 80 -3.88 0.89 -4.05
C LYS A 80 -3.46 1.74 -5.24
N ARG A 81 -4.05 1.52 -6.43
CA ARG A 81 -3.73 2.29 -7.64
C ARG A 81 -4.06 3.76 -7.45
N LYS A 82 -5.29 4.07 -7.04
CA LYS A 82 -5.72 5.44 -6.76
C LYS A 82 -4.85 6.14 -5.72
N ALA A 83 -4.51 5.45 -4.62
CA ALA A 83 -3.65 6.01 -3.59
C ALA A 83 -2.22 6.28 -4.09
N ILE A 84 -1.67 5.43 -4.98
CA ILE A 84 -0.36 5.66 -5.60
C ILE A 84 -0.41 6.87 -6.54
N ASP A 85 -1.46 6.97 -7.35
CA ASP A 85 -1.63 8.09 -8.29
C ASP A 85 -1.76 9.43 -7.53
N SER A 86 -2.58 9.46 -6.47
CA SER A 86 -2.71 10.62 -5.57
C SER A 86 -1.39 10.96 -4.88
N PHE A 87 -0.66 9.95 -4.37
CA PHE A 87 0.66 10.16 -3.75
C PHE A 87 1.64 10.82 -4.71
N ARG A 88 1.72 10.35 -5.95
CA ARG A 88 2.59 10.92 -6.99
C ARG A 88 2.23 12.36 -7.30
N SER A 89 0.94 12.65 -7.44
CA SER A 89 0.46 14.01 -7.71
C SER A 89 0.79 14.96 -6.56
N LEU A 90 0.54 14.56 -5.31
CA LEU A 90 0.84 15.37 -4.13
C LEU A 90 2.35 15.61 -3.95
N CYS A 91 3.16 14.57 -4.16
CA CYS A 91 4.63 14.70 -4.07
C CYS A 91 5.19 15.60 -5.18
N ALA A 92 4.67 15.50 -6.41
CA ALA A 92 5.07 16.37 -7.52
C ALA A 92 4.67 17.84 -7.30
N GLN A 93 3.54 18.09 -6.63
CA GLN A 93 3.13 19.45 -6.23
C GLN A 93 4.03 20.00 -5.10
N ALA A 94 4.44 19.15 -4.16
CA ALA A 94 5.30 19.54 -3.05
C ALA A 94 6.77 19.76 -3.46
N ASN A 95 7.26 18.99 -4.43
CA ASN A 95 8.65 19.03 -4.90
C ASN A 95 8.69 19.11 -6.43
N HIS A 96 9.15 20.24 -6.97
CA HIS A 96 9.45 20.43 -8.39
C HIS A 96 10.72 19.65 -8.82
N ILE A 97 10.86 18.39 -8.44
CA ILE A 97 12.04 17.55 -8.69
C ILE A 97 11.57 16.15 -9.11
N THR A 98 11.99 15.77 -10.31
CA THR A 98 11.81 14.48 -10.97
C THR A 98 12.32 13.31 -10.10
N ASP A 99 11.41 12.44 -9.66
CA ASP A 99 11.73 11.24 -8.87
C ASP A 99 12.22 10.09 -9.76
N THR A 100 13.53 9.85 -9.77
CA THR A 100 14.14 8.61 -10.29
C THR A 100 14.17 7.50 -9.22
N ASP A 101 13.62 7.74 -8.02
CA ASP A 101 13.70 6.84 -6.86
C ASP A 101 12.55 5.83 -6.74
N ASP A 102 11.49 6.02 -7.52
CA ASP A 102 10.23 5.30 -7.40
C ASP A 102 10.11 4.14 -8.41
N ASP A 103 10.87 4.21 -9.52
CA ASP A 103 10.82 3.21 -10.59
C ASP A 103 11.59 1.92 -10.22
N ASP A 104 12.77 2.05 -9.59
CA ASP A 104 13.63 0.90 -9.21
C ASP A 104 13.08 0.05 -8.05
N MET A 105 12.08 0.54 -7.31
CA MET A 105 11.57 -0.12 -6.10
C MET A 105 10.15 -0.67 -6.24
N HIS A 106 9.51 -0.41 -7.38
CA HIS A 106 8.16 -0.91 -7.68
C HIS A 106 8.12 -2.45 -7.76
N GLU A 107 9.28 -3.09 -8.00
CA GLU A 107 9.46 -4.55 -7.96
C GLU A 107 9.38 -5.15 -6.54
N LEU A 108 9.57 -4.37 -5.46
CA LEU A 108 9.66 -4.93 -4.12
C LEU A 108 8.32 -4.99 -3.36
N VAL A 109 7.27 -4.35 -3.89
CA VAL A 109 5.99 -4.16 -3.19
C VAL A 109 4.93 -5.21 -3.60
N SER A 110 5.21 -6.08 -4.58
CA SER A 110 4.16 -6.92 -5.18
C SER A 110 4.09 -8.39 -4.73
N ASP A 111 4.80 -8.84 -3.69
CA ASP A 111 5.08 -10.29 -3.60
C ASP A 111 4.84 -10.99 -2.26
N PHE A 112 4.21 -10.36 -1.28
CA PHE A 112 3.79 -11.09 -0.07
C PHE A 112 2.32 -11.49 -0.17
N SER A 113 2.10 -12.73 -0.62
CA SER A 113 0.86 -13.44 -0.33
C SER A 113 0.93 -13.82 1.16
N VAL A 114 0.12 -13.17 1.99
CA VAL A 114 -0.04 -13.60 3.37
C VAL A 114 -1.05 -14.73 3.31
N ASP A 115 -0.58 -15.96 3.47
CA ASP A 115 -1.42 -17.13 3.67
C ASP A 115 -2.47 -16.79 4.75
N GLU A 116 -3.76 -17.01 4.46
CA GLU A 116 -4.90 -16.52 5.26
C GLU A 116 -4.94 -17.09 6.69
N HIS A 117 -4.04 -18.04 7.01
CA HIS A 117 -3.93 -18.73 8.27
C HIS A 117 -2.80 -18.25 9.20
N VAL A 118 -1.95 -17.30 8.78
CA VAL A 118 -0.95 -16.72 9.69
C VAL A 118 -1.58 -15.58 10.49
N ASP A 119 -1.46 -15.62 11.82
CA ASP A 119 -1.81 -14.48 12.66
C ASP A 119 -1.01 -13.25 12.21
N ARG A 120 -1.71 -12.30 11.58
CA ARG A 120 -1.13 -11.11 10.98
C ARG A 120 -0.39 -10.25 12.01
N SER A 121 -0.71 -10.39 13.30
CA SER A 121 0.01 -9.74 14.39
C SER A 121 1.37 -10.38 14.66
N GLU A 122 1.45 -11.70 14.62
CA GLU A 122 2.67 -12.48 14.75
C GLU A 122 3.61 -12.26 13.56
N LEU A 123 3.07 -12.30 12.33
CA LEU A 123 3.85 -11.98 11.12
C LEU A 123 4.46 -10.58 11.20
N ARG A 124 3.66 -9.59 11.63
CA ARG A 124 4.13 -8.21 11.81
C ARG A 124 5.25 -8.12 12.85
N ARG A 125 5.10 -8.82 13.98
CA ARG A 125 6.12 -8.87 15.03
C ARG A 125 7.43 -9.45 14.53
N VAL A 126 7.37 -10.60 13.84
CA VAL A 126 8.55 -11.24 13.25
C VAL A 126 9.23 -10.31 12.23
N LEU A 127 8.46 -9.68 11.35
CA LEU A 127 9.00 -8.74 10.36
C LEU A 127 9.74 -7.57 11.02
N LEU A 128 9.13 -6.92 12.02
CA LEU A 128 9.76 -5.80 12.73
C LEU A 128 11.04 -6.24 13.46
N ASN A 129 11.00 -7.38 14.15
CA ASN A 129 12.19 -7.93 14.80
C ASN A 129 13.32 -8.21 13.78
N LYS A 130 12.99 -8.76 12.60
CA LYS A 130 13.99 -9.01 11.55
C LYS A 130 14.55 -7.73 10.92
N ILE A 131 13.77 -6.66 10.87
CA ILE A 131 14.26 -5.33 10.45
C ILE A 131 15.22 -4.77 11.51
N GLU A 132 14.87 -4.85 12.80
CA GLU A 132 15.73 -4.41 13.90
C GLU A 132 17.08 -5.16 13.94
N GLU A 133 17.07 -6.47 13.69
CA GLU A 133 18.27 -7.31 13.60
C GLU A 133 19.26 -6.89 12.49
N LEU A 134 18.84 -6.06 11.52
CA LEU A 134 19.76 -5.54 10.50
C LEU A 134 20.73 -4.49 11.06
N GLY A 135 20.39 -3.89 12.21
CA GLY A 135 21.16 -2.85 12.87
C GLY A 135 21.09 -1.51 12.15
N GLU A 136 21.61 -0.47 12.81
CA GLU A 136 21.68 0.87 12.24
C GLU A 136 22.86 1.06 11.28
N PRO A 137 22.70 1.87 10.22
CA PRO A 137 21.49 2.58 9.78
C PRO A 137 20.54 1.76 8.87
N ASP A 138 20.79 0.47 8.64
CA ASP A 138 20.01 -0.35 7.68
C ASP A 138 18.53 -0.43 8.09
N SER A 139 18.25 -0.64 9.38
CA SER A 139 16.88 -0.64 9.96
C SER A 139 16.16 0.70 9.71
N THR A 140 16.77 1.82 10.11
CA THR A 140 16.20 3.16 9.89
C THR A 140 15.93 3.43 8.41
N ILE A 141 16.86 3.08 7.51
CA ILE A 141 16.68 3.28 6.07
C ILE A 141 15.43 2.53 5.57
N LEU A 142 15.23 1.27 5.95
CA LEU A 142 14.06 0.50 5.53
C LEU A 142 12.75 1.09 6.09
N ILE A 143 12.72 1.46 7.38
CA ILE A 143 11.54 2.07 7.98
C ILE A 143 11.19 3.41 7.32
N GLN A 144 12.18 4.29 7.13
CA GLN A 144 11.94 5.58 6.49
C GLN A 144 11.48 5.44 5.03
N LYS A 145 12.08 4.52 4.27
CA LYS A 145 11.70 4.28 2.87
C LYS A 145 10.32 3.64 2.73
N PHE A 146 10.05 2.54 3.44
CA PHE A 146 8.86 1.72 3.19
C PHE A 146 7.67 2.05 4.10
N TYR A 147 7.90 2.55 5.32
CA TYR A 147 6.81 2.89 6.25
C TYR A 147 6.44 4.37 6.19
N TYR A 148 7.42 5.25 6.02
CA TYR A 148 7.21 6.70 5.92
C TYR A 148 7.24 7.24 4.48
N ASN A 149 7.44 6.39 3.47
CA ASN A 149 7.51 6.77 2.05
C ASN A 149 8.51 7.89 1.74
N ARG A 150 9.61 8.01 2.51
CA ARG A 150 10.63 9.04 2.27
C ARG A 150 11.53 8.68 1.10
N ASN A 151 11.97 9.69 0.35
CA ASN A 151 12.93 9.50 -0.73
C ASN A 151 14.37 9.38 -0.18
N SER A 152 15.31 8.91 -1.01
CA SER A 152 16.68 8.64 -0.56
C SER A 152 17.42 9.91 -0.12
N LYS A 153 17.01 11.10 -0.58
CA LYS A 153 17.61 12.38 -0.19
C LYS A 153 17.17 12.77 1.23
N GLU A 154 15.87 12.70 1.51
CA GLU A 154 15.32 12.95 2.86
C GLU A 154 15.89 11.96 3.89
N ILE A 155 16.01 10.69 3.50
CA ILE A 155 16.61 9.67 4.36
C ILE A 155 18.08 10.00 4.60
N ALA A 156 18.84 10.33 3.55
CA ALA A 156 20.24 10.69 3.62
C ALA A 156 20.52 11.83 4.61
N GLU A 157 19.67 12.86 4.62
CA GLU A 157 19.71 13.95 5.59
C GLU A 157 19.50 13.45 7.03
N SER A 158 18.54 12.54 7.24
CA SER A 158 18.25 11.99 8.58
C SER A 158 19.32 11.06 9.14
N VAL A 159 20.04 10.32 8.28
CA VAL A 159 21.08 9.36 8.70
C VAL A 159 22.50 9.86 8.45
N SER A 160 22.69 11.13 8.08
CA SER A 160 23.99 11.74 7.77
C SER A 160 24.80 10.95 6.72
N MET A 161 24.14 10.55 5.63
CA MET A 161 24.74 9.82 4.50
C MET A 161 24.51 10.55 3.18
N THR A 162 25.09 10.06 2.08
CA THR A 162 24.70 10.52 0.74
C THR A 162 23.51 9.72 0.22
N ALA A 163 22.67 10.33 -0.62
CA ALA A 163 21.52 9.64 -1.23
C ALA A 163 21.93 8.37 -1.99
N MET A 164 23.09 8.39 -2.66
CA MET A 164 23.64 7.22 -3.36
C MET A 164 24.02 6.10 -2.38
N ALA A 165 24.60 6.43 -1.22
CA ALA A 165 24.91 5.45 -0.19
C ALA A 165 23.62 4.86 0.43
N VAL A 166 22.58 5.69 0.64
CA VAL A 166 21.26 5.23 1.11
C VAL A 166 20.64 4.23 0.13
N ARG A 167 20.62 4.52 -1.19
CA ARG A 167 20.10 3.57 -2.21
C ARG A 167 20.80 2.23 -2.15
N ALA A 168 22.14 2.25 -2.16
CA ALA A 168 22.95 1.04 -2.13
C ALA A 168 22.75 0.25 -0.83
N ARG A 169 22.60 0.93 0.32
CA ARG A 169 22.28 0.27 1.60
C ARG A 169 20.88 -0.28 1.65
N CYS A 170 19.88 0.45 1.14
CA CYS A 170 18.49 0.00 1.07
C CYS A 170 18.37 -1.32 0.31
N SER A 171 18.97 -1.41 -0.88
CA SER A 171 18.99 -2.65 -1.68
C SER A 171 19.64 -3.82 -0.92
N ARG A 172 20.81 -3.60 -0.32
CA ARG A 172 21.49 -4.64 0.49
C ARG A 172 20.70 -5.05 1.74
N ALA A 173 20.14 -4.09 2.45
CA ALA A 173 19.33 -4.31 3.65
C ALA A 173 18.08 -5.13 3.32
N MET A 174 17.43 -4.84 2.19
CA MET A 174 16.28 -5.60 1.74
C MET A 174 16.63 -7.04 1.37
N ASN A 175 17.78 -7.27 0.72
CA ASN A 175 18.26 -8.62 0.43
C ASN A 175 18.59 -9.41 1.71
N LYS A 176 19.22 -8.77 2.70
CA LYS A 176 19.43 -9.37 4.03
C LYS A 176 18.11 -9.70 4.72
N LEU A 177 17.13 -8.78 4.67
CA LEU A 177 15.81 -8.99 5.26
C LEU A 177 15.11 -10.20 4.63
N ARG A 178 15.14 -10.33 3.30
CA ARG A 178 14.60 -11.50 2.59
C ARG A 178 15.23 -12.80 3.09
N ALA A 179 16.56 -12.86 3.17
CA ALA A 179 17.25 -14.05 3.66
C ALA A 179 16.81 -14.42 5.09
N LYS A 180 16.75 -13.44 5.99
CA LYS A 180 16.28 -13.62 7.38
C LYS A 180 14.82 -14.08 7.48
N LEU A 181 13.95 -13.63 6.57
CA LEU A 181 12.54 -14.04 6.53
C LEU A 181 12.38 -15.48 6.03
N VAL A 182 13.18 -15.89 5.04
CA VAL A 182 13.21 -17.27 4.55
C VAL A 182 13.69 -18.25 5.63
N GLU A 183 14.69 -17.88 6.44
CA GLU A 183 15.18 -18.68 7.57
C GLU A 183 14.09 -19.02 8.61
N VAL A 184 13.09 -18.14 8.77
CA VAL A 184 11.98 -18.33 9.71
C VAL A 184 10.71 -18.87 9.04
N GLY A 185 10.83 -19.38 7.81
CA GLY A 185 9.72 -20.01 7.08
C GLY A 185 8.74 -19.04 6.44
N ILE A 186 9.07 -17.75 6.34
CA ILE A 186 8.26 -16.76 5.63
C ILE A 186 8.79 -16.69 4.19
N THR A 187 8.17 -17.48 3.32
CA THR A 187 8.47 -17.53 1.88
C THR A 187 7.33 -16.92 1.05
N ARG A 188 7.63 -16.62 -0.21
CA ARG A 188 6.71 -16.04 -1.21
C ARG A 188 5.47 -16.89 -1.45
#